data_AF-A0A6G3ZCN4-F1
#
_entry.id   AF-A0A6G3ZCN4-F1
#
_cell.length_a   1.000
_cell.length_b   1.000
_cell.length_c   1.000
_cell.angle_alpha   90.00
_cell.angle_beta   90.00
_cell.angle_gamma   90.00
#
_symmetry.space_group_name_H-M   'P 1'
#
loop_
_entity.id
_entity.type
_entity.pdbx_description
1 polymer ?
#
loop_
_entity_poly.entity_id
_entity_poly.type
_entity_poly.pdbx_seq_one_letter_code
_entity_poly.pdbx_strand_id
1 'polypeptide(L)' 'MTPIQLKRYLATLIQQDLKTSTMIWGPPGIGKSSIVQQLAQENGCSCIDLRLSQLAPTDLRGLPVADEG' A
#
# COMPACT_ATOMS: atom_id res chain seq x y z
N MET A 1 15.83 -6.64 6.87
CA MET A 1 14.79 -6.14 7.79
C MET A 1 13.90 -7.30 8.19
N THR A 2 13.77 -7.60 9.47
CA THR A 2 12.90 -8.69 9.96
C THR A 2 11.43 -8.26 9.91
N PRO A 3 10.46 -9.20 9.95
CA PRO A 3 9.03 -8.86 10.00
C PRO A 3 8.68 -7.90 11.14
N ILE A 4 9.29 -8.10 12.32
CA ILE A 4 9.12 -7.22 13.49
C ILE A 4 9.62 -5.80 13.21
N GLN A 5 10.79 -5.67 12.58
CA GLN A 5 11.35 -4.36 12.21
C GLN A 5 10.46 -3.64 11.19
N LEU A 6 9.95 -4.37 10.18
CA LEU A 6 9.02 -3.82 9.19
C LEU A 6 7.74 -3.30 9.85
N LYS A 7 7.12 -4.12 10.70
CA LYS A 7 5.88 -3.73 11.40
C LYS A 7 6.10 -2.46 12.22
N ARG A 8 7.20 -2.39 12.98
CA ARG A 8 7.54 -1.21 13.78
C ARG A 8 7.75 0.04 12.92
N TYR A 9 8.51 -0.10 11.83
CA TYR A 9 8.79 1.02 10.92
C TYR A 9 7.49 1.60 10.32
N LEU A 10 6.64 0.74 9.75
CA LEU A 10 5.38 1.18 9.15
C LEU A 10 4.42 1.76 10.19
N ALA A 11 4.36 1.18 11.40
CA ALA A 11 3.54 1.73 12.49
C ALA A 11 3.98 3.16 12.85
N THR A 12 5.29 3.44 12.91
CA THR A 12 5.79 4.80 13.14
C THR A 12 5.37 5.76 12.03
N LEU A 13 5.43 5.35 10.76
CA LEU A 13 4.98 6.20 9.66
C LEU A 13 3.51 6.59 9.79
N ILE A 14 2.64 5.63 10.12
CA ILE A 14 1.20 5.85 10.27
C ILE A 14 0.91 6.75 11.49
N GLN A 15 1.49 6.42 12.65
CA GLN A 15 1.23 7.12 13.92
C GLN A 15 1.73 8.57 13.94
N GLN A 16 2.80 8.86 13.19
CA GLN A 16 3.37 10.20 13.06
C GLN A 16 2.80 10.96 11.84
N ASP A 17 1.79 10.38 11.16
CA ASP A 17 1.18 10.91 9.95
C ASP A 17 2.18 11.29 8.83
N LEU A 18 3.26 10.51 8.69
CA LEU A 18 4.31 10.76 7.72
C LEU A 18 3.89 10.25 6.33
N LYS A 19 3.60 11.17 5.40
CA LYS A 19 3.14 10.88 4.04
C LYS A 19 4.28 10.54 3.06
N THR A 20 5.15 9.62 3.43
CA THR A 20 6.30 9.21 2.61
C THR A 20 5.99 7.96 1.78
N SER A 21 6.22 8.03 0.46
CA SER A 21 6.14 6.86 -0.42
C SER A 21 7.18 5.82 -0.03
N THR A 22 6.72 4.64 0.42
CA THR A 22 7.58 3.59 0.97
C THR A 22 7.53 2.34 0.10
N MET A 23 8.69 1.86 -0.32
CA MET A 23 8.83 0.60 -1.04
C MET A 23 9.22 -0.53 -0.08
N ILE A 24 8.47 -1.63 -0.09
CA ILE A 24 8.77 -2.84 0.71
C ILE A 24 9.25 -3.93 -0.25
N TRP A 25 10.53 -4.29 -0.17
CA TRP A 25 11.14 -5.32 -1.02
C TRP A 25 11.54 -6.57 -0.23
N GLY A 26 11.42 -7.74 -0.86
CA GLY A 26 11.88 -9.01 -0.30
C GLY A 26 11.25 -10.22 -0.99
N PRO A 27 11.69 -11.45 -0.67
CA PRO A 27 11.19 -12.69 -1.27
C PRO A 27 9.65 -12.84 -1.23
N PRO A 28 9.02 -13.53 -2.18
CA PRO A 28 7.59 -13.83 -2.13
C PRO A 28 7.26 -14.68 -0.89
N GLY A 29 6.02 -14.58 -0.39
CA GLY A 29 5.54 -15.41 0.73
C GLY A 29 5.96 -14.99 2.15
N ILE A 30 6.81 -13.97 2.32
CA ILE A 30 7.28 -13.53 3.66
C ILE A 30 6.27 -12.70 4.48
N GLY A 31 5.03 -12.55 3.99
CA GLY A 31 3.97 -11.82 4.70
C GLY A 31 3.98 -10.28 4.57
N LYS A 32 4.68 -9.71 3.58
CA LYS A 32 4.74 -8.23 3.37
C LYS A 32 3.34 -7.60 3.29
N SER A 33 2.48 -8.11 2.40
CA SER A 33 1.13 -7.60 2.19
C SER A 33 0.25 -7.77 3.44
N SER A 34 0.40 -8.91 4.14
CA SER A 34 -0.33 -9.20 5.37
C SER A 34 0.01 -8.21 6.49
N ILE A 35 1.30 -7.83 6.63
CA ILE A 35 1.72 -6.83 7.62
C ILE A 35 1.09 -5.46 7.32
N VAL A 36 1.03 -5.05 6.05
CA VAL A 36 0.39 -3.78 5.65
C VAL A 36 -1.10 -3.78 5.98
N GLN A 37 -1.82 -4.84 5.60
CA GLN A 37 -3.25 -4.98 5.91
C GLN A 37 -3.53 -4.97 7.42
N GLN A 38 -2.74 -5.73 8.19
CA GLN A 38 -2.86 -5.79 9.64
C GLN A 38 -2.68 -4.39 10.26
N LEU A 39 -1.63 -3.66 9.88
CA LEU A 39 -1.38 -2.32 10.42
C LEU A 39 -2.47 -1.32 10.02
N ALA A 40 -3.00 -1.40 8.81
CA ALA A 40 -4.10 -0.55 8.39
C ALA A 40 -5.34 -0.80 9.27
N GLN A 41 -5.70 -2.06 9.52
CA GLN A 41 -6.80 -2.42 10.41
C GLN A 41 -6.56 -1.95 11.86
N GLU A 42 -5.35 -2.18 12.39
CA GLU A 42 -4.96 -1.77 13.75
C GLU A 42 -5.03 -0.25 13.97
N ASN A 43 -4.82 0.55 12.91
CA ASN A 43 -4.83 2.02 12.97
C ASN A 43 -6.08 2.65 12.34
N GLY A 44 -7.14 1.87 12.06
CA GLY A 44 -8.38 2.39 11.49
C GLY A 44 -8.23 3.02 10.09
N CYS A 45 -7.20 2.63 9.34
CA CYS A 45 -6.94 3.12 8.00
C CYS A 45 -7.58 2.21 6.94
N SER A 46 -8.12 2.81 5.88
CA SER A 46 -8.52 2.06 4.69
C SER A 46 -7.27 1.54 3.95
N CYS A 47 -7.22 0.24 3.68
CA CYS A 47 -6.16 -0.37 2.86
C CYS A 47 -6.69 -0.71 1.47
N ILE A 48 -6.23 0.03 0.46
CA ILE A 48 -6.52 -0.28 -0.95
C ILE A 48 -5.37 -1.13 -1.49
N ASP A 49 -5.68 -2.36 -1.88
CA ASP A 49 -4.71 -3.29 -2.49
C ASP A 49 -4.89 -3.29 -4.00
N LEU A 50 -3.81 -2.96 -4.72
CA LEU A 50 -3.80 -2.83 -6.16
C LEU A 50 -2.67 -3.67 -6.74
N ARG A 51 -3.04 -4.64 -7.59
CA ARG A 51 -2.10 -5.59 -8.21
C ARG A 51 -1.74 -5.14 -9.62
N LEU A 52 -0.59 -4.49 -9.78
CA LEU A 52 -0.16 -3.95 -11.07
C LEU A 52 -0.13 -4.99 -12.21
N SER A 53 0.21 -6.25 -11.91
CA SER A 53 0.24 -7.32 -12.90
C SER A 53 -1.15 -7.71 -13.44
N GLN A 54 -2.21 -7.29 -12.77
CA GLN A 54 -3.61 -7.57 -13.15
C GLN A 54 -4.27 -6.36 -13.82
N LEU A 55 -3.57 -5.23 -13.92
CA LEU A 55 -4.11 -4.00 -14.47
C LEU A 55 -3.67 -3.80 -15.92
N ALA A 56 -4.60 -3.36 -16.75
CA ALA A 56 -4.27 -2.76 -18.03
C ALA A 56 -3.67 -1.36 -17.82
N PRO A 57 -2.80 -0.87 -18.73
CA PRO A 57 -2.23 0.47 -18.64
C PRO A 57 -3.26 1.61 -18.63
N THR A 58 -4.48 1.35 -19.11
CA THR A 58 -5.61 2.29 -19.08
C THR A 58 -6.21 2.41 -17.69
N ASP A 59 -6.18 1.35 -16.88
CA ASP A 59 -6.76 1.33 -15.53
C ASP A 59 -6.00 2.27 -14.58
N LEU A 60 -4.70 2.48 -14.84
CA LEU A 60 -3.87 3.43 -14.08
C LEU A 60 -4.00 4.87 -14.59
N ARG A 61 -4.23 5.06 -15.90
CA ARG A 61 -4.30 6.39 -16.53
C ARG A 61 -5.69 7.02 -16.47
N GLY A 62 -6.72 6.20 -16.22
CA GLY A 62 -8.11 6.59 -16.37
C GLY A 62 -8.56 6.52 -17.83
N LEU A 63 -9.89 6.50 -17.99
CA LEU A 63 -10.51 6.64 -19.30
C LEU A 63 -10.76 8.13 -19.57
N PRO A 64 -10.58 8.62 -20.81
CA PRO A 64 -11.02 9.96 -21.17
C PRO A 64 -12.53 10.06 -20.94
N VAL A 65 -12.93 10.99 -20.09
CA VAL A 65 -14.34 11.29 -19.81
C VAL A 65 -14.68 12.55 -20.60
N ALA A 66 -15.77 12.52 -21.35
CA ALA A 66 -16.25 13.72 -22.04
C ALA A 66 -16.68 14.75 -20.99
N ASP A 67 -16.13 15.96 -21.08
CA ASP A 67 -16.53 17.09 -20.24
C ASP A 67 -17.86 17.63 -20.80
N GLU A 68 -18.93 17.63 -20.00
CA GLU A 68 -20.18 18.29 -20.39
C GLU A 68 -19.95 19.80 -20.24
N GLY A 69 -19.72 20.47 -21.38
CA GLY A 69 -19.45 21.92 -21.44
C GLY A 69 -20.57 22.80 -20.87
#